data_AF-A0A7X3HMX6-F1
#
_entry.id   AF-A0A7X3HMX6-F1
#
_cell.length_a   1.000
_cell.length_b   1.000
_cell.length_c   1.000
_cell.angle_alpha   90.00
_cell.angle_beta   90.00
_cell.angle_gamma   90.00
#
_symmetry.space_group_name_H-M   'P 1'
#
loop_
_entity.id
_entity.type
_entity.pdbx_description
1 polymer ?
#
loop_
_entity_poly.entity_id
_entity_poly.type
_entity_poly.pdbx_seq_one_letter_code
_entity_poly.pdbx_strand_id
1 'polypeptide(L)'
;MKRNTRECVHLLIEGMQRQGPLRRDALADACGLSAEETTRALKAARQMSVIDHVPYGPGTPPAAVFYQLTGRQLPAARKSTRVPPAPDDRFQPLLEAWWNSSELDRA
;
A
#
# COMPACT_ATOMS: atom_id res chain seq x y z
N MET A 1 -17.37 0.31 -2.80
CA MET A 1 -16.23 -0.22 -3.60
C MET A 1 -14.94 0.24 -2.94
N LYS A 2 -13.95 -0.64 -2.73
CA LYS A 2 -12.66 -0.27 -2.13
C LYS A 2 -11.77 0.42 -3.18
N ARG A 3 -11.22 1.60 -2.89
CA ARG A 3 -10.38 2.36 -3.83
C ARG A 3 -9.03 1.69 -4.04
N ASN A 4 -8.39 1.92 -5.19
CA ASN A 4 -7.05 1.40 -5.46
C ASN A 4 -6.03 2.09 -4.53
N THR A 5 -5.00 1.37 -4.06
CA THR A 5 -3.95 1.96 -3.21
C THR A 5 -3.29 3.17 -3.87
N ARG A 6 -3.04 3.12 -5.19
CA ARG A 6 -2.40 4.21 -5.91
C ARG A 6 -3.28 5.46 -5.96
N GLU A 7 -4.58 5.30 -6.14
CA GLU A 7 -5.54 6.41 -6.08
C GLU A 7 -5.53 7.05 -4.68
N CYS A 8 -5.56 6.23 -3.62
CA CYS A 8 -5.46 6.72 -2.26
C CYS A 8 -4.14 7.49 -2.01
N VAL A 9 -3.02 7.04 -2.60
CA VAL A 9 -1.73 7.75 -2.50
C VAL A 9 -1.78 9.09 -3.23
N HIS A 10 -2.39 9.17 -4.41
CA HIS A 10 -2.56 10.44 -5.12
C HIS A 10 -3.39 11.44 -4.31
N LEU A 11 -4.50 11.00 -3.72
CA LEU A 11 -5.33 11.84 -2.85
C LEU A 11 -4.55 12.34 -1.62
N LEU A 12 -3.75 11.48 -0.98
CA LEU A 12 -2.88 11.88 0.12
C LEU A 12 -1.85 12.94 -0.28
N ILE A 13 -1.22 12.78 -1.45
CA ILE A 13 -0.22 13.73 -1.94
C ILE A 13 -0.87 15.09 -2.18
N GLU A 14 -2.01 15.12 -2.88
CA GLU A 14 -2.75 16.35 -3.15
C GLU A 14 -3.23 17.02 -1.86
N GLY A 15 -3.74 16.23 -0.91
CA GLY A 15 -4.14 16.71 0.42
C GLY A 15 -2.98 17.37 1.17
N MET A 16 -1.79 16.75 1.18
CA MET A 16 -0.60 17.32 1.82
C MET A 16 -0.02 18.52 1.07
N GLN A 17 -0.14 18.57 -0.26
CA GLN A 17 0.26 19.75 -1.03
C GLN A 17 -0.57 20.98 -0.65
N ARG A 18 -1.87 20.78 -0.36
CA ARG A 18 -2.78 21.86 0.03
C ARG A 18 -2.67 22.27 1.49
N GLN A 19 -2.49 21.32 2.39
CA GLN A 19 -2.60 21.56 3.85
C GLN A 19 -1.25 21.53 4.59
N GLY A 20 -0.18 21.04 3.95
CA GLY A 20 1.11 20.86 4.59
C GLY A 20 1.19 19.58 5.44
N PRO A 21 2.14 19.51 6.40
CA PRO A 21 2.33 18.35 7.25
C PRO A 21 1.13 18.09 8.16
N LEU A 22 0.62 16.85 8.15
CA LEU A 22 -0.61 16.50 8.87
C LEU A 22 -0.48 15.16 9.60
N ARG A 23 -1.29 14.99 10.66
CA ARG A 23 -1.46 13.70 11.34
C ARG A 23 -2.30 12.76 10.49
N ARG A 24 -2.18 11.45 10.75
CA ARG A 24 -2.94 10.40 10.05
C ARG A 24 -4.44 10.68 10.03
N ASP A 25 -5.03 11.01 11.17
CA ASP A 25 -6.48 11.13 11.29
C ASP A 25 -6.98 12.36 10.52
N ALA A 26 -6.29 13.49 10.66
CA ALA A 26 -6.55 14.70 9.87
C ALA A 26 -6.39 14.46 8.35
N LEU A 27 -5.42 13.64 7.93
CA LEU A 27 -5.26 13.25 6.53
C LEU A 27 -6.41 12.38 6.01
N ALA A 28 -6.91 11.46 6.85
CA ALA A 28 -8.04 10.62 6.50
C ALA A 28 -9.28 11.49 6.21
N ASP A 29 -9.56 12.46 7.08
CA ASP A 29 -10.67 13.40 6.93
C ASP A 29 -10.47 14.31 5.71
N ALA A 30 -9.29 14.92 5.59
CA ALA A 30 -8.94 15.82 4.48
C ALA A 30 -9.04 15.16 3.09
N CYS A 31 -8.74 13.87 3.01
CA CYS A 31 -8.72 13.11 1.75
C CYS A 31 -9.99 12.27 1.56
N GLY A 32 -10.94 12.30 2.50
CA GLY A 32 -12.13 11.46 2.50
C GLY A 32 -11.82 9.97 2.39
N LEU A 33 -10.76 9.52 3.07
CA LEU A 33 -10.28 8.14 3.08
C LEU A 33 -10.69 7.44 4.37
N SER A 34 -11.02 6.15 4.28
CA SER A 34 -11.18 5.33 5.49
C SER A 34 -9.85 5.13 6.23
N ALA A 35 -9.89 4.71 7.50
CA ALA A 35 -8.70 4.44 8.29
C ALA A 35 -7.80 3.35 7.65
N GLU A 36 -8.41 2.30 7.07
CA GLU A 36 -7.71 1.23 6.37
C GLU A 36 -7.01 1.75 5.10
N GLU A 37 -7.73 2.51 4.28
CA GLU A 37 -7.19 3.10 3.04
C GLU A 37 -6.05 4.07 3.33
N THR A 38 -6.22 4.91 4.34
CA THR A 38 -5.19 5.86 4.80
C THR A 38 -3.93 5.13 5.24
N THR A 39 -4.07 4.11 6.08
CA THR A 39 -2.91 3.34 6.58
C THR A 39 -2.17 2.64 5.44
N ARG A 40 -2.91 2.01 4.52
CA ARG A 40 -2.34 1.33 3.35
C ARG A 40 -1.62 2.31 2.42
N ALA A 41 -2.23 3.46 2.15
CA ALA A 41 -1.68 4.48 1.28
C ALA A 41 -0.43 5.14 1.90
N LEU A 42 -0.43 5.45 3.21
CA LEU A 42 0.74 5.94 3.93
C LEU A 42 1.90 4.95 3.89
N LYS A 43 1.63 3.66 4.14
CA LYS A 43 2.66 2.61 4.03
C LYS A 43 3.27 2.55 2.63
N ALA A 44 2.43 2.54 1.59
CA ALA A 44 2.90 2.50 0.20
C ALA A 44 3.70 3.76 -0.17
N ALA A 45 3.22 4.94 0.20
CA ALA A 45 3.90 6.19 -0.08
C ALA A 45 5.25 6.31 0.63
N ARG A 46 5.36 5.80 1.87
CA ARG A 46 6.62 5.67 2.60
C ARG A 46 7.59 4.71 1.92
N GLN A 47 7.12 3.55 1.46
CA GLN A 47 7.95 2.59 0.71
C GLN A 47 8.51 3.21 -0.58
N MET A 48 7.77 4.14 -1.19
CA MET A 48 8.21 4.89 -2.38
C MET A 48 9.02 6.16 -2.05
N SER A 49 9.25 6.45 -0.76
CA SER A 49 9.91 7.66 -0.25
C SER A 49 9.28 8.98 -0.72
N VAL A 50 7.97 8.98 -0.99
CA VAL A 50 7.21 10.17 -1.38
C VAL A 50 6.79 10.99 -0.17
N ILE A 51 6.61 10.31 0.96
CA ILE A 51 6.22 10.88 2.25
C ILE A 51 7.19 10.38 3.32
N ASP A 52 7.51 11.25 4.27
CA ASP A 52 8.23 10.90 5.49
C ASP A 52 7.45 11.29 6.76
N HIS A 53 7.94 10.86 7.91
CA HIS A 53 7.43 11.24 9.22
C HIS A 53 8.28 12.36 9.75
N VAL A 54 7.65 13.29 10.45
CA VAL A 54 8.33 14.36 11.14
C VAL A 54 7.75 14.41 12.56
N PRO A 55 8.61 14.37 13.60
CA PRO A 55 8.17 14.77 14.92
C PRO A 55 7.81 16.25 14.84
N TYR A 56 6.59 16.61 15.24
CA TYR A 56 6.20 18.02 15.23
C TYR A 56 6.76 18.73 16.46
N GLY A 57 6.99 20.04 16.29
CA GLY A 57 7.61 20.91 17.28
C GLY A 57 6.75 21.18 18.52
N PRO A 58 7.25 22.06 19.42
CA PRO A 58 6.82 22.19 20.81
C PRO A 58 5.31 22.41 20.94
N GLY A 59 4.67 21.65 21.84
CA GLY A 59 3.22 21.68 22.10
C GLY A 59 2.45 20.48 21.55
N THR A 60 3.10 19.57 20.82
CA THR A 60 2.48 18.30 20.41
C THR A 60 2.80 17.14 21.35
N PRO A 61 1.89 16.16 21.51
CA PRO A 61 2.17 14.99 22.32
C PRO A 61 3.42 14.25 21.81
N PRO A 62 4.28 13.69 22.69
CA PRO A 62 5.52 13.04 22.28
C PRO A 62 5.36 11.89 21.28
N ALA A 63 4.16 11.31 21.18
CA ALA A 63 3.82 10.24 20.24
C ALA A 63 3.10 10.73 18.97
N ALA A 64 2.91 12.03 18.79
CA ALA A 64 2.19 12.58 17.64
C ALA A 64 3.09 12.56 16.40
N VAL A 65 2.80 11.64 15.47
CA VAL A 65 3.48 11.52 14.19
C VAL A 65 2.75 12.32 13.12
N PHE A 66 3.49 13.20 12.44
CA PHE A 66 3.01 13.94 11.28
C PHE A 66 3.68 13.41 10.03
N TYR A 67 2.97 13.52 8.91
CA TYR A 67 3.43 13.09 7.60
C TYR A 67 3.66 14.30 6.71
N GLN A 68 4.80 14.31 6.03
CA GLN A 68 5.21 15.40 5.14
C GLN A 68 5.69 14.85 3.81
N LEU A 69 5.44 15.60 2.73
CA LEU A 69 5.99 15.31 1.41
C LEU A 69 7.49 15.54 1.37
N THR A 70 8.23 14.61 0.78
CA THR A 70 9.69 14.70 0.61
C THR A 70 10.09 15.53 -0.60
N GLY A 71 9.13 15.95 -1.43
CA GLY A 71 9.36 16.55 -2.76
C GLY A 71 9.63 15.52 -3.86
N ARG A 72 9.75 14.22 -3.52
CA ARG A 72 9.91 13.15 -4.52
C ARG A 72 8.60 12.92 -5.26
N GLN A 73 8.67 12.85 -6.59
CA GLN A 73 7.50 12.49 -7.39
C GLN A 73 7.12 11.01 -7.19
N LEU A 74 5.82 10.73 -7.26
CA LEU A 74 5.31 9.37 -7.20
C LEU A 74 5.82 8.56 -8.41
N PRO A 75 6.54 7.44 -8.21
CA PRO A 75 7.02 6.61 -9.31
C PRO A 75 5.87 6.15 -10.21
N ALA A 76 6.14 6.02 -11.51
CA ALA A 76 5.17 5.48 -12.45
C ALA A 76 4.68 4.09 -12.01
N ALA A 77 3.42 3.79 -12.31
CA ALA A 77 2.87 2.47 -12.00
C ALA A 77 3.66 1.42 -12.77
N ARG A 78 4.37 0.54 -12.05
CA ARG A 78 5.03 -0.61 -12.68
C ARG A 78 3.94 -1.60 -13.09
N LYS A 79 3.76 -1.78 -14.40
CA LYS A 79 3.06 -2.96 -14.90
C LYS A 79 3.95 -4.16 -14.55
N SER A 80 3.43 -5.10 -13.77
CA SER A 80 4.15 -6.34 -13.51
C SER A 80 4.28 -7.07 -14.84
N THR A 81 5.48 -7.02 -15.44
CA THR A 81 5.84 -7.84 -16.61
C THR A 81 6.36 -9.20 -16.18
N ARG A 82 6.28 -9.53 -14.88
CA ARG A 82 6.66 -10.83 -14.35
C ARG A 82 5.62 -11.86 -14.79
N VAL A 83 5.75 -12.31 -16.04
CA VAL A 83 5.23 -13.59 -16.46
C VAL A 83 6.01 -14.60 -15.63
N PRO A 84 5.38 -15.30 -14.66
CA PRO A 84 6.08 -16.39 -13.99
C PRO A 84 6.55 -17.36 -15.08
N PRO A 85 7.81 -17.86 -15.00
CA PRO A 85 8.24 -18.90 -15.93
C PRO A 85 7.21 -20.04 -15.87
N ALA A 86 6.95 -20.67 -17.02
CA ALA A 86 6.09 -21.84 -17.06
C ALA A 86 6.56 -22.82 -15.98
N PRO A 87 5.65 -23.42 -15.20
CA PRO A 87 6.04 -24.39 -14.18
C PRO A 87 6.91 -25.45 -14.84
N ASP A 88 8.09 -25.68 -14.27
CA ASP A 88 8.97 -26.76 -14.70
C ASP A 88 8.20 -28.08 -14.57
N ASP A 89 8.18 -28.91 -15.61
CA ASP A 89 7.47 -30.21 -15.65
C ASP A 89 7.92 -31.18 -14.52
N ARG A 90 8.99 -30.83 -13.80
CA ARG A 90 9.47 -31.53 -12.60
C ARG A 90 8.46 -31.58 -11.46
N PHE A 91 7.49 -30.66 -11.43
CA PHE A 91 6.40 -30.68 -10.45
C PHE A 91 5.16 -31.44 -10.94
N GLN A 92 5.13 -31.88 -12.20
CA GLN A 92 3.97 -32.56 -12.78
C GLN A 92 3.57 -33.83 -12.00
N PRO A 93 4.51 -34.69 -11.55
CA PRO A 93 4.16 -35.86 -10.74
C PRO A 93 3.52 -35.50 -9.39
N LEU A 94 3.93 -34.38 -8.78
CA LEU A 94 3.37 -33.91 -7.50
C LEU A 94 2.00 -33.26 -7.69
N LEU A 95 1.80 -32.54 -8.80
CA LEU A 95 0.52 -31.96 -9.17
C LEU A 95 -0.51 -33.04 -9.50
N GLU A 96 -0.12 -34.08 -10.24
CA GLU A 96 -0.96 -35.25 -10.52
C GLU A 96 -1.32 -36.00 -9.23
N ALA A 97 -0.35 -36.26 -8.36
CA ALA A 97 -0.61 -36.90 -7.06
C ALA A 97 -1.58 -36.07 -6.19
N TRP A 98 -1.42 -34.74 -6.18
CA TRP A 98 -2.33 -33.84 -5.45
C TRP A 98 -3.73 -33.83 -6.05
N TRP A 99 -3.86 -33.75 -7.38
CA TRP A 99 -5.15 -33.78 -8.07
C TRP A 99 -5.89 -35.10 -7.82
N ASN A 100 -5.18 -36.23 -7.93
CA ASN A 100 -5.74 -37.56 -7.73
C ASN A 100 -6.07 -37.84 -6.25
N SER A 101 -5.39 -37.19 -5.29
CA SER A 101 -5.74 -37.32 -3.87
C SER A 101 -7.11 -36.72 -3.52
N SER A 102 -7.57 -35.73 -4.28
CA SER A 102 -8.89 -35.11 -4.07
C SER A 102 -10.06 -35.98 -4.56
N GLU A 103 -9.80 -36.97 -5.42
CA GLU A 103 -10.80 -37.93 -5.88
C GLU A 103 -10.98 -39.10 -4.90
N LEU A 104 -9.95 -39.44 -4.10
CA LEU A 104 -10.02 -40.48 -3.08
C LEU A 104 -10.87 -40.09 -1.85
N ASP A 105 -11.01 -38.80 -1.55
CA ASP A 105 -11.87 -38.31 -0.45
C ASP A 105 -13.36 -38.24 -0.83
N ARG A 106 -13.74 -38.61 -2.07
CA ARG A 106 -15.12 -38.59 -2.57
C ARG A 106 -15.73 -39.99 -2.83
N ALA A 107 -14.99 -41.06 -2.58
CA ALA A 107 -15.46 -42.45 -2.69
C ALA A 107 -15.73 -43.05 -1.30
#